data_AF-A0A5E4PFZ2-F1
#
_entry.id   AF-A0A5E4PFZ2-F1
#
_cell.length_a   1.000
_cell.length_b   1.000
_cell.length_c   1.000
_cell.angle_alpha   90.00
_cell.angle_beta   90.00
_cell.angle_gamma   90.00
#
_symmetry.space_group_name_H-M   'P 1'
#
loop_
_entity.id
_entity.type
_entity.pdbx_description
1 polymer ?
#
loop_
_entity_poly.entity_id
_entity_poly.type
_entity_poly.pdbx_seq_one_letter_code
_entity_poly.pdbx_strand_id
1 'polypeptide(L)'
;MDVADEVITDSRFKKRIQNSYTLDNDLHVQYQGRDFVRSYDEGGLTSHDYSWVPSTSVSRFFSRLILSTLSEKRQKLMEDDHRHAVTKKQKSETLVVEWSGANDLITVNREPSRKEADRAIRDRIRNAEKLIASGYRNFVLFNLPDLSLTPRYQNKTGPDGENERKNAHEVSLYFNDKLKRACKKLRRKYPQCKIDVFDVCSTFTDIYNDTKNQTHKYPGHFEKDKLTTPFTSEKPEIRNNLSPATGYMFWDDVHPTADMHALLGNEFYKKYRNKFHFTQPVVDARSLCEAFKKKYNEKLGDDLFGLFGLFRNANPPRLDPENPSRSITIILRHALYEGGGRTKKVIMELGWIDDKGKINVQIPALKIAKAALDSEIFARDRKSPHRRS
;
A
#
# COMPACT_ATOMS: atom_id res chain seq x y z
N MET A 1 9.74 -7.10 -22.20
CA MET A 1 10.11 -6.79 -20.81
C MET A 1 8.83 -6.86 -20.02
N ASP A 2 8.86 -7.40 -18.82
CA ASP A 2 7.66 -7.62 -18.03
C ASP A 2 7.04 -6.28 -17.62
N VAL A 3 5.70 -6.21 -17.55
CA VAL A 3 5.00 -4.93 -17.36
C VAL A 3 5.31 -4.31 -15.99
N ALA A 4 5.50 -5.13 -14.96
CA ALA A 4 5.94 -4.66 -13.66
C ALA A 4 7.34 -4.02 -13.75
N ASP A 5 8.25 -4.65 -14.47
CA ASP A 5 9.61 -4.17 -14.65
C ASP A 5 9.66 -2.87 -15.47
N GLU A 6 8.83 -2.74 -16.51
CA GLU A 6 8.72 -1.51 -17.29
C GLU A 6 8.31 -0.32 -16.42
N VAL A 7 7.35 -0.51 -15.50
CA VAL A 7 6.91 0.56 -14.59
C VAL A 7 8.03 1.02 -13.64
N ILE A 8 8.82 0.09 -13.11
CA ILE A 8 9.83 0.39 -12.08
C ILE A 8 11.12 0.91 -12.71
N THR A 9 11.43 0.48 -13.93
CA THR A 9 12.65 0.88 -14.65
C THR A 9 12.49 2.14 -15.49
N ASP A 10 11.25 2.59 -15.76
CA ASP A 10 10.98 3.81 -16.52
C ASP A 10 11.60 5.05 -15.84
N SER A 11 12.60 5.63 -16.51
CA SER A 11 13.35 6.80 -16.04
C SER A 11 12.48 8.03 -15.73
N ARG A 12 11.28 8.14 -16.36
CA ARG A 12 10.32 9.23 -16.11
C ARG A 12 9.74 9.16 -14.70
N PHE A 13 9.57 7.96 -14.16
CA PHE A 13 8.93 7.72 -12.87
C PHE A 13 9.91 7.27 -11.80
N LYS A 14 10.98 6.55 -12.16
CA LYS A 14 11.98 5.98 -11.24
C LYS A 14 12.44 6.98 -10.17
N LYS A 15 12.86 8.19 -10.56
CA LYS A 15 13.30 9.23 -9.60
C LYS A 15 12.22 9.68 -8.61
N ARG A 16 10.94 9.55 -8.98
CA ARG A 16 9.80 9.95 -8.14
C ARG A 16 9.35 8.84 -7.19
N ILE A 17 9.60 7.57 -7.54
CA ILE A 17 9.09 6.41 -6.80
C ILE A 17 10.19 5.58 -6.11
N GLN A 18 11.47 5.80 -6.43
CA GLN A 18 12.57 4.96 -5.92
C GLN A 18 12.66 4.92 -4.37
N ASN A 19 12.22 5.98 -3.69
CA ASN A 19 12.15 6.06 -2.23
C ASN A 19 10.70 6.10 -1.71
N SER A 20 9.74 5.66 -2.54
CA SER A 20 8.31 5.67 -2.19
C SER A 20 7.87 4.48 -1.35
N TYR A 21 8.61 3.38 -1.40
CA TYR A 21 8.20 2.14 -0.75
C TYR A 21 9.43 1.30 -0.43
N THR A 22 9.44 0.65 0.74
CA THR A 22 10.46 -0.32 1.13
C THR A 22 9.79 -1.53 1.76
N LEU A 23 10.41 -2.71 1.62
CA LEU A 23 9.90 -3.93 2.26
C LEU A 23 10.07 -3.90 3.79
N ASP A 24 10.98 -3.08 4.30
CA ASP A 24 11.16 -2.87 5.75
C ASP A 24 10.01 -2.08 6.39
N ASN A 25 9.22 -1.35 5.59
CA ASN A 25 8.06 -0.59 6.03
C ASN A 25 6.97 -0.57 4.93
N ASP A 26 6.25 -1.67 4.83
CA ASP A 26 5.17 -1.90 3.86
C ASP A 26 3.86 -1.17 4.23
N LEU A 27 3.77 -0.63 5.45
CA LEU A 27 2.61 0.13 5.94
C LEU A 27 2.37 1.42 5.14
N HIS A 28 3.41 2.02 4.56
CA HIS A 28 3.29 3.32 3.88
C HIS A 28 3.91 3.31 2.47
N VAL A 29 3.13 3.79 1.50
CA VAL A 29 3.70 4.26 0.23
C VAL A 29 3.76 5.78 0.28
N GLN A 30 4.94 6.33 0.05
CA GLN A 30 5.23 7.75 0.14
C GLN A 30 5.38 8.40 -1.23
N TYR A 31 4.75 9.55 -1.45
CA TYR A 31 5.04 10.41 -2.58
C TYR A 31 5.85 11.62 -2.11
N GLN A 32 7.10 11.74 -2.59
CA GLN A 32 8.03 12.81 -2.17
C GLN A 32 8.20 12.91 -0.64
N GLY A 33 8.39 11.75 0.02
CA GLY A 33 8.60 11.67 1.47
C GLY A 33 7.33 11.86 2.31
N ARG A 34 6.14 11.78 1.70
CA ARG A 34 4.83 11.95 2.35
C ARG A 34 3.94 10.76 2.15
N ASP A 35 3.29 10.31 3.21
CA ASP A 35 2.31 9.22 3.14
C ASP A 35 1.24 9.53 2.09
N PHE A 36 1.17 8.66 1.10
CA PHE A 36 0.23 8.72 -0.01
C PHE A 36 -0.74 7.54 0.03
N VAL A 37 -0.24 6.35 0.37
CA VAL A 37 -1.03 5.15 0.67
C VAL A 37 -0.64 4.66 2.05
N ARG A 38 -1.63 4.15 2.79
CA ARG A 38 -1.43 3.37 4.01
C ARG A 38 -1.98 1.97 3.77
N SER A 39 -1.16 0.94 3.94
CA SER A 39 -1.54 -0.45 3.75
C SER A 39 -1.61 -1.16 5.10
N TYR A 40 -2.73 -1.81 5.37
CA TYR A 40 -2.90 -2.67 6.55
C TYR A 40 -3.10 -4.12 6.14
N ASP A 41 -2.74 -4.45 4.90
CA ASP A 41 -2.88 -5.78 4.34
C ASP A 41 -1.88 -6.72 5.02
N GLU A 42 -2.29 -7.97 5.23
CA GLU A 42 -1.43 -8.99 5.82
C GLU A 42 -1.75 -10.34 5.19
N GLY A 43 -0.70 -11.10 4.87
CA GLY A 43 -0.83 -12.45 4.34
C GLY A 43 -1.70 -13.31 5.25
N GLY A 44 -2.62 -14.07 4.65
CA GLY A 44 -3.52 -14.95 5.39
C GLY A 44 -4.69 -14.26 6.10
N LEU A 45 -4.80 -12.93 6.10
CA LEU A 45 -5.91 -12.21 6.74
C LEU A 45 -7.29 -12.74 6.29
N THR A 46 -8.17 -12.94 7.27
CA THR A 46 -9.57 -13.31 7.04
C THR A 46 -10.52 -12.13 7.26
N SER A 47 -11.63 -12.14 6.55
CA SER A 47 -12.69 -11.13 6.71
C SER A 47 -13.46 -11.36 8.01
N HIS A 48 -13.84 -12.62 8.23
CA HIS A 48 -14.54 -13.06 9.43
C HIS A 48 -13.55 -13.52 10.50
N ASP A 49 -13.89 -13.28 11.76
CA ASP A 49 -13.11 -13.80 12.90
C ASP A 49 -13.50 -15.26 13.19
N TYR A 50 -12.54 -16.17 13.04
CA TYR A 50 -12.71 -17.61 13.25
C TYR A 50 -12.14 -18.13 14.58
N SER A 51 -11.63 -17.25 15.45
CA SER A 51 -10.96 -17.62 16.71
C SER A 51 -11.81 -18.52 17.62
N TRP A 52 -13.13 -18.38 17.56
CA TRP A 52 -14.10 -19.16 18.35
C TRP A 52 -14.89 -20.20 17.54
N VAL A 53 -14.49 -20.47 16.29
CA VAL A 53 -15.17 -21.46 15.44
C VAL A 53 -14.46 -22.81 15.57
N PRO A 54 -15.09 -23.84 16.17
CA PRO A 54 -14.46 -25.15 16.35
C PRO A 54 -14.02 -25.74 15.00
N SER A 55 -12.81 -26.32 14.99
CA SER A 55 -12.20 -26.99 13.84
C SER A 55 -11.79 -28.39 14.26
N THR A 56 -12.10 -29.39 13.43
CA THR A 56 -11.63 -30.77 13.61
C THR A 56 -10.18 -30.96 13.14
N SER A 57 -9.60 -29.96 12.47
CA SER A 57 -8.21 -29.94 12.02
C SER A 57 -7.38 -29.03 12.94
N VAL A 58 -6.35 -29.62 13.56
CA VAL A 58 -5.43 -28.94 14.49
C VAL A 58 -4.65 -27.82 13.80
N SER A 59 -4.13 -28.04 12.59
CA SER A 59 -3.41 -27.00 11.83
C SER A 59 -4.32 -25.82 11.44
N ARG A 60 -5.55 -26.10 11.02
CA ARG A 60 -6.54 -25.04 10.74
C ARG A 60 -7.05 -24.33 12.00
N PHE A 61 -7.08 -25.02 13.14
CA PHE A 61 -7.38 -24.42 14.42
C PHE A 61 -6.30 -23.40 14.81
N PHE A 62 -5.02 -23.77 14.69
CA PHE A 62 -3.91 -22.84 14.95
C PHE A 62 -3.84 -21.69 13.93
N SER A 63 -4.07 -21.93 12.64
CA SER A 63 -4.10 -20.82 11.67
C SER A 63 -5.25 -19.84 11.97
N ARG A 64 -6.43 -20.32 12.39
CA ARG A 64 -7.55 -19.45 12.82
C ARG A 64 -7.28 -18.61 14.07
N LEU A 65 -6.35 -19.04 14.93
CA LEU A 65 -5.94 -18.30 16.13
C LEU A 65 -4.83 -17.28 15.87
N ILE A 66 -4.03 -17.49 14.82
CA ILE A 66 -2.82 -16.70 14.52
C ILE A 66 -3.08 -15.66 13.43
N LEU A 67 -4.02 -15.91 12.51
CA LEU A 67 -4.27 -15.02 11.38
C LEU A 67 -5.04 -13.77 11.81
N SER A 68 -4.51 -12.60 11.41
CA SER A 68 -5.18 -11.34 11.69
C SER A 68 -6.52 -11.23 10.96
N THR A 69 -7.43 -10.45 11.54
CA THR A 69 -8.78 -10.25 10.98
C THR A 69 -8.93 -8.87 10.37
N LEU A 70 -9.88 -8.72 9.44
CA LEU A 70 -10.27 -7.40 8.92
C LEU A 70 -10.67 -6.43 10.05
N SER A 71 -11.24 -6.96 11.14
CA SER A 71 -11.60 -6.17 12.32
C SER A 71 -10.37 -5.58 13.02
N GLU A 72 -9.30 -6.37 13.17
CA GLU A 72 -8.03 -5.92 13.74
C GLU A 72 -7.33 -4.89 12.83
N LYS A 73 -7.36 -5.07 11.51
CA LYS A 73 -6.79 -4.06 10.59
C LYS A 73 -7.52 -2.74 10.66
N ARG A 74 -8.85 -2.77 10.80
CA ARG A 74 -9.62 -1.56 11.10
C ARG A 74 -9.19 -0.92 12.42
N GLN A 75 -8.92 -1.71 13.46
CA GLN A 75 -8.41 -1.16 14.72
C GLN A 75 -7.05 -0.49 14.54
N LYS A 76 -6.10 -1.15 13.85
CA LYS A 76 -4.79 -0.57 13.51
C LYS A 76 -4.93 0.74 12.73
N LEU A 77 -5.85 0.80 11.75
CA LEU A 77 -6.19 2.05 11.04
C LEU A 77 -6.69 3.14 11.99
N MET A 78 -7.57 2.82 12.95
CA MET A 78 -8.10 3.80 13.91
C MET A 78 -7.03 4.30 14.89
N GLU A 79 -6.17 3.41 15.37
CA GLU A 79 -5.01 3.76 16.20
C GLU A 79 -4.05 4.65 15.42
N ASP A 80 -3.81 4.33 14.16
CA ASP A 80 -2.98 5.13 13.28
C ASP A 80 -3.58 6.52 13.00
N ASP A 81 -4.88 6.58 12.74
CA ASP A 81 -5.61 7.85 12.62
C ASP A 81 -5.50 8.71 13.88
N HIS A 82 -5.56 8.09 15.07
CA HIS A 82 -5.43 8.79 16.33
C HIS A 82 -4.00 9.31 16.54
N ARG A 83 -2.99 8.46 16.33
CA ARG A 83 -1.57 8.83 16.43
C ARG A 83 -1.19 9.97 15.49
N HIS A 84 -1.81 10.02 14.31
CA HIS A 84 -1.53 11.03 13.29
C HIS A 84 -2.56 12.17 13.23
N ALA A 85 -3.47 12.24 14.21
CA ALA A 85 -4.51 13.26 14.28
C ALA A 85 -5.27 13.45 12.93
N VAL A 86 -5.58 12.35 12.25
CA VAL A 86 -6.21 12.39 10.92
C VAL A 86 -7.57 13.07 11.01
N THR A 87 -7.68 14.21 10.33
CA THR A 87 -8.85 15.09 10.39
C THR A 87 -10.07 14.47 9.73
N LYS A 88 -11.27 14.95 10.11
CA LYS A 88 -12.54 14.55 9.46
C LYS A 88 -12.50 14.76 7.94
N LYS A 89 -11.89 15.87 7.49
CA LYS A 89 -11.72 16.18 6.07
C LYS A 89 -10.86 15.12 5.38
N GLN A 90 -9.68 14.82 5.91
CA GLN A 90 -8.80 13.79 5.37
C GLN A 90 -9.49 12.42 5.30
N LYS A 91 -10.22 12.00 6.34
CA LYS A 91 -11.00 10.74 6.31
C LYS A 91 -12.06 10.75 5.20
N SER A 92 -12.78 11.86 5.06
CA SER A 92 -13.82 12.00 4.04
C SER A 92 -13.28 12.05 2.61
N GLU A 93 -12.03 12.46 2.42
CA GLU A 93 -11.34 12.53 1.12
C GLU A 93 -10.55 11.24 0.82
N THR A 94 -10.25 10.43 1.81
CA THR A 94 -9.54 9.15 1.64
C THR A 94 -10.40 8.15 0.89
N LEU A 95 -9.79 7.46 -0.09
CA LEU A 95 -10.35 6.27 -0.72
C LEU A 95 -9.93 5.02 0.05
N VAL A 96 -10.91 4.32 0.63
CA VAL A 96 -10.71 3.01 1.24
C VAL A 96 -10.85 1.94 0.16
N VAL A 97 -9.78 1.20 -0.09
CA VAL A 97 -9.80 -0.02 -0.90
C VAL A 97 -9.77 -1.21 0.05
N GLU A 98 -10.69 -2.16 -0.13
CA GLU A 98 -10.79 -3.32 0.75
C GLU A 98 -10.95 -4.61 -0.08
N TRP A 99 -9.93 -5.47 0.00
CA TRP A 99 -9.86 -6.72 -0.74
C TRP A 99 -9.60 -7.89 0.22
N SER A 100 -10.68 -8.44 0.76
CA SER A 100 -10.63 -9.57 1.69
C SER A 100 -11.67 -10.64 1.33
N GLY A 101 -11.48 -11.87 1.82
CA GLY A 101 -12.44 -12.97 1.66
C GLY A 101 -11.85 -14.26 1.08
N ALA A 102 -10.70 -14.20 0.40
CA ALA A 102 -10.09 -15.40 -0.19
C ALA A 102 -9.70 -16.41 0.90
N ASN A 103 -9.01 -15.96 1.95
CA ASN A 103 -8.58 -16.83 3.05
C ASN A 103 -9.74 -17.47 3.81
N ASP A 104 -10.88 -16.77 3.92
CA ASP A 104 -12.12 -17.33 4.46
C ASP A 104 -12.56 -18.58 3.67
N LEU A 105 -12.26 -18.66 2.36
CA LEU A 105 -12.67 -19.78 1.52
C LEU A 105 -11.60 -20.87 1.39
N ILE A 106 -10.33 -20.50 1.25
CA ILE A 106 -9.27 -21.44 0.81
C ILE A 106 -8.16 -21.70 1.84
N THR A 107 -8.12 -20.95 2.94
CA THR A 107 -7.01 -21.03 3.91
C THR A 107 -7.48 -21.57 5.25
N VAL A 108 -8.51 -20.94 5.85
CA VAL A 108 -8.99 -21.34 7.18
C VAL A 108 -10.11 -22.37 7.15
N ASN A 109 -10.66 -22.68 5.98
CA ASN A 109 -11.72 -23.67 5.79
C ASN A 109 -11.27 -24.81 4.89
N ARG A 110 -11.90 -25.99 5.03
CA ARG A 110 -11.51 -27.20 4.29
C ARG A 110 -11.71 -27.02 2.78
N GLU A 111 -12.83 -26.39 2.42
CA GLU A 111 -13.22 -26.11 1.04
C GLU A 111 -14.02 -24.80 0.99
N PRO A 112 -14.06 -24.13 -0.16
CA PRO A 112 -14.97 -23.01 -0.37
C PRO A 112 -16.41 -23.45 -0.11
N SER A 113 -17.17 -22.63 0.62
CA SER A 113 -18.59 -22.87 0.80
C SER A 113 -19.38 -21.56 0.86
N ARG A 114 -20.66 -21.62 0.51
CA ARG A 114 -21.57 -20.46 0.56
C ARG A 114 -21.72 -19.90 1.98
N LYS A 115 -21.66 -20.76 3.00
CA LYS A 115 -21.73 -20.36 4.41
C LYS A 115 -20.58 -19.44 4.81
N GLU A 116 -19.35 -19.80 4.42
CA GLU A 116 -18.16 -19.00 4.74
C GLU A 116 -18.09 -17.75 3.86
N ALA A 117 -18.55 -17.83 2.60
CA ALA A 117 -18.76 -16.64 1.77
C ALA A 117 -19.74 -15.66 2.43
N ASP A 118 -20.89 -16.13 2.93
CA ASP A 118 -21.88 -15.29 3.61
C ASP A 118 -21.32 -14.64 4.90
N ARG A 119 -20.48 -15.37 5.65
CA ARG A 119 -19.79 -14.84 6.83
C ARG A 119 -18.79 -13.74 6.47
N ALA A 120 -17.94 -14.00 5.48
CA ALA A 120 -16.97 -13.03 5.00
C ALA A 120 -17.66 -11.75 4.52
N ILE A 121 -18.67 -11.86 3.65
CA ILE A 121 -19.41 -10.69 3.13
C ILE A 121 -20.06 -9.88 4.25
N ARG A 122 -20.72 -10.54 5.21
CA ARG A 122 -21.36 -9.85 6.33
C ARG A 122 -20.34 -9.01 7.12
N ASP A 123 -19.18 -9.57 7.40
CA ASP A 123 -18.17 -8.90 8.23
C ASP A 123 -17.40 -7.82 7.45
N ARG A 124 -17.20 -7.99 6.13
CA ARG A 124 -16.75 -6.92 5.23
C ARG A 124 -17.69 -5.72 5.22
N ILE A 125 -19.00 -5.95 5.09
CA ILE A 125 -20.00 -4.87 5.13
C ILE A 125 -20.04 -4.20 6.50
N ARG A 126 -20.00 -4.97 7.60
CA ARG A 126 -19.89 -4.43 8.96
C ARG A 126 -18.63 -3.58 9.13
N ASN A 127 -17.52 -3.99 8.53
CA ASN A 127 -16.27 -3.23 8.54
C ASN A 127 -16.44 -1.87 7.86
N ALA A 128 -17.02 -1.86 6.66
CA ALA A 128 -17.32 -0.63 5.93
C ALA A 128 -18.28 0.29 6.71
N GLU A 129 -19.34 -0.25 7.33
CA GLU A 129 -20.24 0.53 8.18
C GLU A 129 -19.54 1.20 9.36
N LYS A 130 -18.61 0.49 10.02
CA LYS A 130 -17.79 1.07 11.10
C LYS A 130 -16.86 2.18 10.59
N LEU A 131 -16.24 2.00 9.42
CA LEU A 131 -15.42 3.05 8.80
C LEU A 131 -16.25 4.28 8.41
N ILE A 132 -17.47 4.08 7.90
CA ILE A 132 -18.42 5.16 7.60
C ILE A 132 -18.77 5.93 8.88
N ALA A 133 -19.07 5.23 9.98
CA ALA A 133 -19.33 5.85 11.28
C ALA A 133 -18.13 6.68 11.76
N SER A 134 -16.90 6.24 11.49
CA SER A 134 -15.66 6.96 11.82
C SER A 134 -15.31 8.13 10.89
N GLY A 135 -16.11 8.40 9.85
CA GLY A 135 -15.95 9.58 8.99
C GLY A 135 -15.46 9.32 7.56
N TYR A 136 -15.14 8.07 7.20
CA TYR A 136 -14.76 7.73 5.83
C TYR A 136 -15.96 7.77 4.88
N ARG A 137 -15.74 8.17 3.62
CA ARG A 137 -16.83 8.39 2.65
C ARG A 137 -16.62 7.74 1.29
N ASN A 138 -15.41 7.34 0.93
CA ASN A 138 -15.12 6.74 -0.37
C ASN A 138 -14.64 5.31 -0.19
N PHE A 139 -15.31 4.36 -0.84
CA PHE A 139 -15.06 2.93 -0.71
C PHE A 139 -15.09 2.25 -2.07
N VAL A 140 -14.06 1.45 -2.34
CA VAL A 140 -14.07 0.47 -3.42
C VAL A 140 -13.75 -0.89 -2.83
N LEU A 141 -14.73 -1.78 -2.85
CA LEU A 141 -14.57 -3.15 -2.37
C LEU A 141 -14.27 -4.05 -3.57
N PHE A 142 -13.28 -4.92 -3.44
CA PHE A 142 -12.92 -5.85 -4.51
C PHE A 142 -13.71 -7.14 -4.30
N ASN A 143 -14.26 -7.67 -5.40
CA ASN A 143 -14.73 -9.05 -5.40
C ASN A 143 -13.52 -10.01 -5.46
N LEU A 144 -13.74 -11.33 -5.55
CA LEU A 144 -12.65 -12.30 -5.63
C LEU A 144 -12.40 -12.69 -7.09
N PRO A 145 -11.14 -12.92 -7.50
CA PRO A 145 -10.87 -13.72 -8.69
C PRO A 145 -11.60 -15.06 -8.61
N ASP A 146 -11.88 -15.65 -9.77
CA ASP A 146 -12.38 -17.01 -9.81
C ASP A 146 -11.29 -17.97 -9.34
N LEU A 147 -11.45 -18.48 -8.12
CA LEU A 147 -10.49 -19.36 -7.47
C LEU A 147 -10.27 -20.64 -8.27
N SER A 148 -11.24 -21.08 -9.08
CA SER A 148 -11.07 -22.29 -9.88
C SER A 148 -9.97 -22.15 -10.95
N LEU A 149 -9.59 -20.93 -11.32
CA LEU A 149 -8.55 -20.65 -12.32
C LEU A 149 -7.13 -20.77 -11.76
N THR A 150 -6.96 -20.87 -10.44
CA THR A 150 -5.62 -20.97 -9.86
C THR A 150 -5.01 -22.35 -10.08
N PRO A 151 -3.66 -22.48 -10.10
CA PRO A 151 -2.99 -23.76 -10.20
C PRO A 151 -3.46 -24.78 -9.15
N ARG A 152 -3.80 -24.33 -7.93
CA ARG A 152 -4.37 -25.18 -6.86
C ARG A 152 -5.58 -26.02 -7.31
N TYR A 153 -6.44 -25.47 -8.16
CA TYR A 153 -7.65 -26.17 -8.65
C TYR A 153 -7.49 -26.71 -10.07
N GLN A 154 -6.68 -26.06 -10.91
CA GLN A 154 -6.39 -26.54 -12.27
C GLN A 154 -5.56 -27.84 -12.24
N ASN A 155 -4.66 -28.01 -11.26
CA ASN A 155 -3.83 -29.20 -11.14
C ASN A 155 -4.54 -30.40 -10.48
N LYS A 156 -5.81 -30.25 -10.10
CA LYS A 156 -6.61 -31.37 -9.56
C LYS A 156 -7.17 -32.23 -10.70
N THR A 157 -6.91 -33.53 -10.61
CA THR A 157 -7.30 -34.54 -11.60
C THR A 157 -8.35 -35.51 -11.07
N GLY A 158 -9.02 -36.23 -11.97
CA GLY A 158 -10.08 -37.18 -11.63
C GLY A 158 -11.41 -36.54 -11.22
N PRO A 159 -12.43 -37.36 -10.90
CA PRO A 159 -13.78 -36.89 -10.56
C PRO A 159 -13.82 -35.93 -9.36
N ASP A 160 -13.06 -36.23 -8.31
CA ASP A 160 -12.99 -35.38 -7.12
C ASP A 160 -12.35 -34.02 -7.44
N GLY A 161 -11.32 -34.01 -8.28
CA GLY A 161 -10.68 -32.78 -8.74
C GLY A 161 -11.61 -31.88 -9.56
N GLU A 162 -12.42 -32.47 -10.44
CA GLU A 162 -13.47 -31.73 -11.18
C GLU A 162 -14.51 -31.15 -10.22
N ASN A 163 -14.97 -31.92 -9.24
CA ASN A 163 -15.92 -31.46 -8.23
C ASN A 163 -15.35 -30.29 -7.40
N GLU A 164 -14.09 -30.37 -6.98
CA GLU A 164 -13.44 -29.30 -6.23
C GLU A 164 -13.27 -28.02 -7.07
N ARG A 165 -12.85 -28.15 -8.33
CA ARG A 165 -12.71 -27.02 -9.27
C ARG A 165 -14.07 -26.35 -9.53
N LYS A 166 -15.11 -27.15 -9.77
CA LYS A 166 -16.49 -26.68 -9.95
C LYS A 166 -17.00 -25.96 -8.69
N ASN A 167 -16.79 -26.53 -7.50
CA ASN A 167 -17.18 -25.91 -6.25
C ASN A 167 -16.47 -24.56 -6.04
N ALA A 168 -15.17 -24.47 -6.32
CA ALA A 168 -14.42 -23.22 -6.22
C ALA A 168 -14.96 -22.15 -7.18
N HIS A 169 -15.30 -22.53 -8.41
CA HIS A 169 -15.91 -21.63 -9.39
C HIS A 169 -17.27 -21.10 -8.89
N GLU A 170 -18.18 -22.00 -8.53
CA GLU A 170 -19.53 -21.65 -8.09
C GLU A 170 -19.53 -20.78 -6.83
N VAL A 171 -18.68 -21.09 -5.85
CA VAL A 171 -18.59 -20.31 -4.61
C VAL A 171 -17.95 -18.95 -4.86
N SER A 172 -16.95 -18.84 -5.74
CA SER A 172 -16.37 -17.55 -6.14
C SER A 172 -17.42 -16.64 -6.77
N LEU A 173 -18.20 -17.17 -7.73
CA LEU A 173 -19.28 -16.41 -8.37
C LEU A 173 -20.39 -16.03 -7.37
N TYR A 174 -20.76 -16.95 -6.48
CA TYR A 174 -21.73 -16.67 -5.41
C TYR A 174 -21.25 -15.54 -4.49
N PHE A 175 -19.99 -15.60 -4.03
CA PHE A 175 -19.37 -14.55 -3.22
C PHE A 175 -19.47 -13.19 -3.92
N ASN A 176 -19.10 -13.15 -5.20
CA ASN A 176 -19.04 -11.93 -6.00
C ASN A 176 -20.43 -11.30 -6.22
N ASP A 177 -21.45 -12.09 -6.55
CA ASP A 177 -22.84 -11.61 -6.66
C ASP A 177 -23.36 -11.09 -5.31
N LYS A 178 -23.08 -11.80 -4.22
CA LYS A 178 -23.50 -11.40 -2.87
C LYS A 178 -22.85 -10.11 -2.42
N LEU A 179 -21.55 -9.92 -2.67
CA LEU A 179 -20.85 -8.66 -2.41
C LEU A 179 -21.50 -7.50 -3.19
N LYS A 180 -21.75 -7.69 -4.49
CA LYS A 180 -22.37 -6.68 -5.36
C LYS A 180 -23.74 -6.25 -4.83
N ARG A 181 -24.58 -7.20 -4.43
CA ARG A 181 -25.89 -6.92 -3.82
C ARG A 181 -25.76 -6.21 -2.46
N ALA A 182 -24.82 -6.63 -1.63
CA ALA A 182 -24.60 -6.03 -0.31
C ALA A 182 -24.09 -4.58 -0.42
N CYS A 183 -23.13 -4.31 -1.31
CA CYS A 183 -22.67 -2.94 -1.61
C CYS A 183 -23.78 -2.06 -2.20
N LYS A 184 -24.67 -2.62 -3.04
CA LYS A 184 -25.86 -1.89 -3.52
C LYS A 184 -26.78 -1.47 -2.37
N LYS A 185 -27.00 -2.35 -1.38
CA LYS A 185 -27.77 -2.03 -0.17
C LYS A 185 -27.04 -0.98 0.68
N LEU A 186 -25.73 -1.13 0.86
CA LEU A 186 -24.90 -0.21 1.64
C LEU A 186 -24.93 1.22 1.04
N ARG A 187 -24.83 1.34 -0.29
CA ARG A 187 -24.95 2.63 -0.99
C ARG A 187 -26.31 3.28 -0.81
N ARG A 188 -27.40 2.50 -0.78
CA ARG A 188 -28.75 3.03 -0.48
C ARG A 188 -28.87 3.50 0.97
N LYS A 189 -28.22 2.81 1.90
CA LYS A 189 -28.23 3.15 3.33
C LYS A 189 -27.40 4.40 3.65
N TYR A 190 -26.30 4.62 2.91
CA TYR A 190 -25.38 5.74 3.10
C TYR A 190 -25.22 6.57 1.82
N PRO A 191 -26.25 7.37 1.43
CA PRO A 191 -26.22 8.16 0.19
C PRO A 191 -25.11 9.22 0.16
N GLN A 192 -24.57 9.62 1.32
CA GLN A 192 -23.43 10.51 1.45
C GLN A 192 -22.08 9.86 1.13
N CYS A 193 -22.04 8.54 0.93
CA CYS A 193 -20.82 7.79 0.65
C CYS A 193 -20.75 7.37 -0.83
N LYS A 194 -19.56 7.44 -1.42
CA LYS A 194 -19.26 6.83 -2.72
C LYS A 194 -18.84 5.38 -2.49
N ILE A 195 -19.68 4.43 -2.88
CA ILE A 195 -19.43 3.00 -2.67
C ILE A 195 -19.57 2.26 -4.00
N ASP A 196 -18.48 1.64 -4.44
CA ASP A 196 -18.42 0.85 -5.67
C ASP A 196 -17.79 -0.53 -5.42
N VAL A 197 -18.00 -1.45 -6.36
CA VAL A 197 -17.32 -2.75 -6.40
C VAL A 197 -16.38 -2.79 -7.60
N PHE A 198 -15.12 -3.09 -7.36
CA PHE A 198 -14.19 -3.43 -8.44
C PHE A 198 -14.36 -4.90 -8.80
N ASP A 199 -14.63 -5.16 -10.07
CA ASP A 199 -14.90 -6.50 -10.58
C ASP A 199 -13.59 -7.14 -11.03
N VAL A 200 -12.74 -7.45 -10.05
CA VAL A 200 -11.46 -8.11 -10.30
C VAL A 200 -11.67 -9.50 -10.89
N CYS A 201 -12.80 -10.18 -10.60
CA CYS A 201 -13.17 -11.45 -11.20
C CYS A 201 -13.20 -11.37 -12.72
N SER A 202 -14.00 -10.46 -13.29
CA SER A 202 -14.09 -10.32 -14.74
C SER A 202 -12.75 -9.90 -15.35
N THR A 203 -12.04 -8.95 -14.75
CA THR A 203 -10.71 -8.54 -15.24
C THR A 203 -9.72 -9.70 -15.25
N PHE A 204 -9.69 -10.50 -14.18
CA PHE A 204 -8.81 -11.66 -14.08
C PHE A 204 -9.16 -12.73 -15.12
N THR A 205 -10.44 -13.07 -15.23
CA THR A 205 -10.94 -14.05 -16.20
C THR A 205 -10.70 -13.61 -17.65
N ASP A 206 -10.85 -12.31 -17.95
CA ASP A 206 -10.55 -11.76 -19.28
C ASP A 206 -9.09 -11.95 -19.65
N ILE A 207 -8.16 -11.63 -18.74
CA ILE A 207 -6.72 -11.78 -18.98
C ILE A 207 -6.36 -13.27 -19.11
N TYR A 208 -6.88 -14.12 -18.22
CA TYR A 208 -6.68 -15.58 -18.28
C TYR A 208 -7.15 -16.17 -19.61
N ASN A 209 -8.37 -15.81 -20.05
CA ASN A 209 -8.93 -16.31 -21.31
C ASN A 209 -8.23 -15.72 -22.53
N ASP A 210 -7.75 -14.47 -22.46
CA ASP A 210 -6.95 -13.89 -23.53
C ASP A 210 -5.66 -14.68 -23.76
N THR A 211 -4.96 -15.04 -22.69
CA THR A 211 -3.76 -15.90 -22.76
C THR A 211 -4.11 -17.31 -23.25
N LYS A 212 -5.16 -17.92 -22.68
CA LYS A 212 -5.58 -19.29 -23.04
C LYS A 212 -5.97 -19.42 -24.51
N ASN A 213 -6.73 -18.46 -25.01
CA ASN A 213 -7.28 -18.45 -26.36
C ASN A 213 -6.38 -17.70 -27.37
N GLN A 214 -5.32 -17.07 -26.90
CA GLN A 214 -4.37 -16.29 -27.70
C GLN A 214 -5.07 -15.19 -28.52
N THR A 215 -6.01 -14.47 -27.89
CA THR A 215 -6.76 -13.38 -28.55
C THR A 215 -5.99 -12.05 -28.61
N HIS A 216 -4.84 -11.97 -27.93
CA HIS A 216 -3.89 -10.85 -27.96
C HIS A 216 -4.45 -9.48 -27.52
N LYS A 217 -5.46 -9.44 -26.65
CA LYS A 217 -5.95 -8.25 -25.94
C LYS A 217 -4.92 -7.76 -24.90
N TYR A 218 -4.16 -8.67 -24.30
CA TYR A 218 -3.07 -8.42 -23.35
C TYR A 218 -1.77 -9.07 -23.88
N PRO A 219 -1.25 -8.61 -25.03
CA PRO A 219 -0.20 -9.34 -25.75
C PRO A 219 1.12 -9.32 -24.98
N GLY A 220 1.81 -10.48 -24.96
CA GLY A 220 3.20 -10.57 -24.52
C GLY A 220 3.45 -10.57 -23.01
N HIS A 221 2.42 -10.71 -22.18
CA HIS A 221 2.57 -10.76 -20.72
C HIS A 221 2.64 -12.17 -20.14
N PHE A 222 1.88 -13.13 -20.69
CA PHE A 222 1.81 -14.49 -20.17
C PHE A 222 1.92 -15.52 -21.30
N GLU A 223 2.53 -16.66 -20.98
CA GLU A 223 2.67 -17.79 -21.87
C GLU A 223 1.59 -18.84 -21.56
N LYS A 224 1.01 -19.44 -22.62
CA LYS A 224 -0.14 -20.33 -22.50
C LYS A 224 0.16 -21.62 -21.73
N ASP A 225 1.36 -22.16 -21.89
CA ASP A 225 1.87 -23.36 -21.24
C ASP A 225 2.21 -23.14 -19.75
N LYS A 226 2.43 -21.89 -19.35
CA LYS A 226 2.66 -21.49 -17.95
C LYS A 226 1.39 -21.10 -17.19
N LEU A 227 0.24 -21.03 -17.86
CA LEU A 227 -1.00 -20.44 -17.33
C LEU A 227 -1.54 -21.15 -16.07
N THR A 228 -1.30 -22.46 -15.94
CA THR A 228 -1.73 -23.28 -14.80
C THR A 228 -0.56 -23.81 -13.97
N THR A 229 0.66 -23.34 -14.24
CA THR A 229 1.88 -23.78 -13.58
C THR A 229 2.36 -22.68 -12.65
N PRO A 230 2.58 -22.94 -11.34
CA PRO A 230 3.12 -21.94 -10.43
C PRO A 230 4.61 -21.71 -10.71
N PHE A 231 5.06 -20.45 -10.72
CA PHE A 231 6.47 -20.12 -10.91
C PHE A 231 7.39 -20.77 -9.86
N THR A 232 6.98 -20.86 -8.59
CA THR A 232 7.78 -21.47 -7.51
C THR A 232 8.12 -22.96 -7.73
N SER A 233 7.54 -23.60 -8.76
CA SER A 233 7.99 -24.94 -9.18
C SER A 233 9.36 -24.92 -9.84
N GLU A 234 9.79 -23.77 -10.37
CA GLU A 234 11.13 -23.50 -10.86
C GLU A 234 11.97 -22.92 -9.70
N LYS A 235 13.10 -23.55 -9.32
CA LYS A 235 14.00 -23.05 -8.27
C LYS A 235 14.71 -21.76 -8.75
N PRO A 236 14.31 -20.54 -8.37
CA PRO A 236 14.68 -19.37 -9.15
C PRO A 236 15.86 -18.59 -8.54
N GLU A 237 16.72 -18.06 -9.41
CA GLU A 237 17.72 -17.05 -9.07
C GLU A 237 17.20 -15.65 -9.44
N ILE A 238 17.14 -14.74 -8.47
CA ILE A 238 16.81 -13.33 -8.75
C ILE A 238 18.01 -12.67 -9.45
N ARG A 239 17.79 -12.12 -10.65
CA ARG A 239 18.81 -11.38 -11.40
C ARG A 239 18.38 -9.92 -11.57
N ASN A 240 19.31 -8.99 -11.36
CA ASN A 240 19.15 -7.56 -11.65
C ASN A 240 17.97 -6.85 -10.96
N ASN A 241 17.45 -7.36 -9.84
CA ASN A 241 16.26 -6.84 -9.15
C ASN A 241 15.00 -6.77 -10.03
N LEU A 242 14.92 -7.61 -11.06
CA LEU A 242 13.75 -7.76 -11.93
C LEU A 242 12.95 -9.00 -11.51
N SER A 243 11.67 -9.04 -11.88
CA SER A 243 10.82 -10.21 -11.64
C SER A 243 11.41 -11.43 -12.35
N PRO A 244 11.69 -12.55 -11.65
CA PRO A 244 12.21 -13.75 -12.32
C PRO A 244 11.10 -14.59 -12.98
N ALA A 245 9.83 -14.20 -12.83
CA ALA A 245 8.65 -14.98 -13.22
C ALA A 245 8.13 -14.65 -14.63
N THR A 246 9.02 -14.42 -15.59
CA THR A 246 8.64 -14.03 -16.96
C THR A 246 7.70 -15.05 -17.60
N GLY A 247 6.58 -14.53 -18.13
CA GLY A 247 5.53 -15.33 -18.77
C GLY A 247 4.60 -16.08 -17.83
N TYR A 248 4.85 -16.07 -16.51
CA TYR A 248 4.00 -16.72 -15.52
C TYR A 248 2.87 -15.80 -15.04
N MET A 249 1.65 -16.33 -15.00
CA MET A 249 0.50 -15.64 -14.40
C MET A 249 0.44 -15.81 -12.88
N PHE A 250 0.91 -16.96 -12.37
CA PHE A 250 0.87 -17.32 -10.97
C PHE A 250 2.27 -17.50 -10.39
N TRP A 251 2.52 -16.83 -9.26
CA TRP A 251 3.75 -16.98 -8.50
C TRP A 251 3.78 -18.34 -7.80
N ASP A 252 2.72 -18.66 -7.06
CA ASP A 252 2.52 -19.95 -6.40
C ASP A 252 1.15 -20.55 -6.78
N ASP A 253 0.62 -21.48 -5.99
CA ASP A 253 -0.60 -22.19 -6.34
C ASP A 253 -1.89 -21.33 -6.31
N VAL A 254 -1.82 -20.11 -5.77
CA VAL A 254 -2.97 -19.18 -5.69
C VAL A 254 -2.64 -17.71 -5.91
N HIS A 255 -1.42 -17.27 -5.64
CA HIS A 255 -1.03 -15.87 -5.74
C HIS A 255 -0.57 -15.51 -7.15
N PRO A 256 -1.09 -14.42 -7.74
CA PRO A 256 -0.65 -13.95 -9.05
C PRO A 256 0.78 -13.39 -9.00
N THR A 257 1.46 -13.37 -10.15
CA THR A 257 2.76 -12.70 -10.30
C THR A 257 2.63 -11.17 -10.23
N ALA A 258 3.78 -10.48 -10.12
CA ALA A 258 3.84 -9.03 -10.14
C ALA A 258 3.23 -8.42 -11.42
N ASP A 259 3.38 -9.09 -12.57
CA ASP A 259 2.79 -8.65 -13.84
C ASP A 259 1.26 -8.71 -13.82
N MET A 260 0.70 -9.80 -13.30
CA MET A 260 -0.75 -9.90 -13.16
C MET A 260 -1.27 -8.84 -12.17
N HIS A 261 -0.56 -8.60 -11.06
CA HIS A 261 -0.87 -7.48 -10.16
C HIS A 261 -0.81 -6.11 -10.87
N ALA A 262 0.20 -5.86 -11.71
CA ALA A 262 0.35 -4.62 -12.45
C ALA A 262 -0.80 -4.40 -13.47
N LEU A 263 -1.22 -5.45 -14.17
CA LEU A 263 -2.37 -5.39 -15.08
C LEU A 263 -3.67 -5.10 -14.33
N LEU A 264 -3.92 -5.79 -13.21
CA LEU A 264 -5.09 -5.53 -12.36
C LEU A 264 -5.09 -4.09 -11.82
N GLY A 265 -3.93 -3.60 -11.37
CA GLY A 265 -3.74 -2.23 -10.91
C GLY A 265 -4.01 -1.19 -12.02
N ASN A 266 -3.56 -1.47 -13.24
CA ASN A 266 -3.82 -0.62 -14.40
C ASN A 266 -5.32 -0.55 -14.74
N GLU A 267 -6.02 -1.69 -14.74
CA GLU A 267 -7.47 -1.72 -14.99
C GLU A 267 -8.27 -1.03 -13.88
N PHE A 268 -7.85 -1.19 -12.62
CA PHE A 268 -8.39 -0.42 -11.51
C PHE A 268 -8.21 1.09 -11.75
N TYR A 269 -6.99 1.53 -12.09
CA TYR A 269 -6.70 2.94 -12.34
C TYR A 269 -7.52 3.49 -13.51
N LYS A 270 -7.58 2.78 -14.64
CA LYS A 270 -8.40 3.17 -15.81
C LYS A 270 -9.87 3.38 -15.42
N LYS A 271 -10.44 2.48 -14.62
CA LYS A 271 -11.84 2.58 -14.18
C LYS A 271 -12.08 3.77 -13.25
N TYR A 272 -11.15 4.08 -12.36
CA TYR A 272 -11.38 4.99 -11.25
C TYR A 272 -10.77 6.39 -11.41
N ARG A 273 -9.81 6.60 -12.34
CA ARG A 273 -9.17 7.91 -12.58
C ARG A 273 -10.15 9.04 -12.95
N ASN A 274 -11.31 8.69 -13.50
CA ASN A 274 -12.36 9.66 -13.86
C ASN A 274 -13.45 9.81 -12.78
N LYS A 275 -13.47 8.91 -11.78
CA LYS A 275 -14.45 8.91 -10.68
C LYS A 275 -13.90 9.56 -9.41
N PHE A 276 -12.59 9.42 -9.19
CA PHE A 276 -11.86 9.98 -8.08
C PHE A 276 -10.75 10.87 -8.60
N HIS A 277 -10.60 12.04 -7.98
CA HIS A 277 -9.50 12.93 -8.25
C HIS A 277 -8.37 12.60 -7.28
N PHE A 278 -7.40 11.81 -7.73
CA PHE A 278 -6.22 11.48 -6.93
C PHE A 278 -5.31 12.72 -6.86
N THR A 279 -5.25 13.34 -5.69
CA THR A 279 -4.35 14.47 -5.42
C THR A 279 -3.08 13.97 -4.75
N GLN A 280 -1.94 14.53 -5.15
CA GLN A 280 -0.72 14.39 -4.36
C GLN A 280 -0.93 14.93 -2.93
N PRO A 281 -0.23 14.43 -1.91
CA PRO A 281 -0.29 14.99 -0.56
C PRO A 281 0.03 16.49 -0.57
N VAL A 282 -0.74 17.30 0.16
CA VAL A 282 -0.49 18.75 0.25
C VAL A 282 0.80 18.99 1.04
N VAL A 283 1.77 19.63 0.38
CA VAL A 283 3.09 19.95 0.97
C VAL A 283 3.13 21.42 1.34
N ASP A 284 2.45 21.77 2.42
CA ASP A 284 2.58 23.09 3.04
C ASP A 284 3.70 23.10 4.11
N ALA A 285 4.00 24.28 4.62
CA ALA A 285 5.10 24.43 5.55
C ALA A 285 4.83 23.74 6.90
N ARG A 286 3.58 23.71 7.35
CA ARG A 286 3.18 23.09 8.62
C ARG A 286 3.35 21.59 8.55
N SER A 287 2.85 20.97 7.49
CA SER A 287 2.98 19.53 7.31
C SER A 287 4.46 19.14 7.20
N LEU A 288 5.32 19.98 6.60
CA LEU A 288 6.77 19.71 6.52
C LEU A 288 7.40 19.70 7.92
N CYS A 289 7.10 20.68 8.75
CA CYS A 289 7.57 20.71 10.13
C CYS A 289 7.08 19.50 10.94
N GLU A 290 5.84 19.06 10.75
CA GLU A 290 5.29 17.88 11.43
C GLU A 290 6.02 16.59 11.01
N ALA A 291 6.24 16.39 9.71
CA ALA A 291 6.99 15.23 9.22
C ALA A 291 8.44 15.22 9.72
N PHE A 292 9.10 16.39 9.74
CA PHE A 292 10.42 16.53 10.33
C PHE A 292 10.42 16.14 11.81
N LYS A 293 9.50 16.67 12.62
CA LYS A 293 9.41 16.35 14.06
C LYS A 293 9.20 14.86 14.29
N LYS A 294 8.27 14.23 13.56
CA LYS A 294 7.98 12.79 13.66
C LYS A 294 9.24 11.98 13.36
N LYS A 295 9.85 12.18 12.20
CA LYS A 295 11.00 11.40 11.75
C LYS A 295 12.25 11.64 12.59
N TYR A 296 12.43 12.86 13.09
CA TYR A 296 13.51 13.18 14.02
C TYR A 296 13.35 12.44 15.35
N ASN A 297 12.14 12.37 15.89
CA ASN A 297 11.87 11.65 17.13
C ASN A 297 11.99 10.13 16.98
N GLU A 298 11.55 9.57 15.85
CA GLU A 298 11.81 8.15 15.51
C GLU A 298 13.31 7.85 15.56
N LYS A 299 14.12 8.65 14.84
CA LYS A 299 15.59 8.48 14.83
C LYS A 299 16.23 8.72 16.19
N LEU A 300 15.72 9.66 16.97
CA LEU A 300 16.20 9.88 18.33
C LEU A 300 15.92 8.65 19.22
N GLY A 301 14.75 8.03 19.05
CA GLY A 301 14.41 6.76 19.70
C GLY A 301 15.35 5.63 19.29
N ASP A 302 15.55 5.42 17.99
CA ASP A 302 16.47 4.39 17.47
C ASP A 302 17.90 4.55 18.01
N ASP A 303 18.40 5.79 18.05
CA ASP A 303 19.73 6.14 18.58
C ASP A 303 19.85 5.83 20.09
N LEU A 304 18.74 5.89 20.85
CA LEU A 304 18.72 5.63 22.29
C LEU A 304 18.65 4.12 22.63
N PHE A 305 18.13 3.29 21.72
CA PHE A 305 17.93 1.84 21.94
C PHE A 305 18.93 0.94 21.16
N GLY A 306 19.84 1.50 20.36
CA GLY A 306 20.89 0.75 19.64
C GLY A 306 22.12 0.38 20.48
N LEU A 307 22.83 -0.69 20.09
CA LEU A 307 24.02 -1.30 20.75
C LEU A 307 25.25 -0.38 20.96
N PHE A 308 25.20 0.89 20.52
CA PHE A 308 26.24 1.89 20.75
C PHE A 308 25.63 3.17 21.32
N GLY A 309 25.20 3.10 22.59
CA GLY A 309 24.73 4.24 23.39
C GLY A 309 25.83 5.24 23.74
N LEU A 310 26.55 5.77 22.74
CA LEU A 310 27.46 6.89 22.91
C LEU A 310 26.76 8.17 22.46
N PHE A 311 26.30 8.91 23.46
CA PHE A 311 25.69 10.23 23.41
C PHE A 311 26.17 11.12 22.24
N ARG A 312 25.25 11.42 21.33
CA ARG A 312 25.25 12.71 20.60
C ARG A 312 24.05 13.52 21.06
N ASN A 313 24.28 14.39 22.04
CA ASN A 313 23.43 15.54 22.34
C ASN A 313 23.39 16.47 21.12
N ALA A 314 22.66 16.09 20.09
CA ALA A 314 22.22 17.03 19.07
C ALA A 314 20.79 17.41 19.45
N ASN A 315 20.64 18.58 20.09
CA ASN A 315 19.32 19.16 20.30
C ASN A 315 18.70 19.41 18.91
N PRO A 316 17.40 19.12 18.72
CA PRO A 316 16.72 19.49 17.49
C PRO A 316 16.79 21.02 17.30
N PRO A 317 16.76 21.51 16.06
CA PRO A 317 16.64 22.94 15.81
C PRO A 317 15.40 23.50 16.55
N ARG A 318 15.53 24.66 17.18
CA ARG A 318 14.41 25.32 17.87
C ARG A 318 13.44 25.87 16.83
N LEU A 319 12.32 25.19 16.66
CA LEU A 319 11.28 25.54 15.69
C LEU A 319 10.39 26.67 16.21
N ASP A 320 9.86 27.47 15.29
CA ASP A 320 8.86 28.51 15.50
C ASP A 320 7.45 27.92 15.21
N PRO A 321 6.63 27.63 16.24
CA PRO A 321 5.31 27.00 16.07
C PRO A 321 4.33 27.90 15.32
N GLU A 322 4.46 29.21 15.47
CA GLU A 322 3.59 30.21 14.85
C GLU A 322 4.00 30.50 13.39
N ASN A 323 5.25 30.21 13.04
CA ASN A 323 5.76 30.38 11.67
C ASN A 323 6.43 29.10 11.12
N PRO A 324 5.65 28.17 10.55
CA PRO A 324 6.18 26.95 9.96
C PRO A 324 7.16 27.20 8.80
N SER A 325 6.94 28.24 7.99
CA SER A 325 7.86 28.58 6.89
C SER A 325 9.25 28.94 7.40
N ARG A 326 9.31 29.73 8.48
CA ARG A 326 10.57 30.05 9.16
C ARG A 326 11.21 28.80 9.76
N SER A 327 10.41 27.92 10.36
CA SER A 327 10.89 26.64 10.91
C SER A 327 11.60 25.78 9.86
N ILE A 328 11.13 25.74 8.62
CA ILE A 328 11.81 25.02 7.54
C ILE A 328 13.18 25.64 7.25
N THR A 329 13.28 26.97 7.17
CA THR A 329 14.56 27.66 6.98
C THR A 329 15.53 27.33 8.13
N ILE A 330 15.06 27.31 9.38
CA ILE A 330 15.86 26.92 10.55
C ILE A 330 16.36 25.47 10.40
N ILE A 331 15.49 24.53 10.01
CA ILE A 331 15.84 23.12 9.80
C ILE A 331 16.93 22.99 8.73
N LEU A 332 16.74 23.63 7.57
CA LEU A 332 17.70 23.59 6.46
C LEU A 332 19.04 24.20 6.87
N ARG A 333 19.03 25.34 7.56
CA ARG A 333 20.25 25.98 8.06
C ARG A 333 21.00 25.07 9.03
N HIS A 334 20.28 24.49 9.98
CA HIS A 334 20.86 23.60 10.96
C HIS A 334 21.52 22.37 10.31
N ALA A 335 20.83 21.77 9.33
CA ALA A 335 21.32 20.59 8.61
C ALA A 335 22.52 20.87 7.70
N LEU A 336 22.53 22.01 6.99
CA LEU A 336 23.48 22.29 5.91
C LEU A 336 24.68 23.15 6.36
N TYR A 337 24.53 23.96 7.41
CA TYR A 337 25.52 24.96 7.80
C TYR A 337 25.94 24.93 9.29
N GLU A 338 25.11 24.37 10.18
CA GLU A 338 25.39 24.41 11.64
C GLU A 338 25.80 23.04 12.22
N GLY A 339 26.18 22.08 11.35
CA GLY A 339 26.67 20.76 11.78
C GLY A 339 25.58 19.79 12.28
N GLY A 340 24.31 20.05 11.96
CA GLY A 340 23.16 19.25 12.39
C GLY A 340 23.06 17.88 11.70
N GLY A 341 23.97 16.95 11.99
CA GLY A 341 24.06 15.64 11.32
C GLY A 341 22.78 14.80 11.34
N ARG A 342 22.09 14.69 12.50
CA ARG A 342 20.80 13.97 12.59
C ARG A 342 19.72 14.68 11.75
N THR A 343 19.69 16.01 11.82
CA THR A 343 18.74 16.82 11.03
C THR A 343 18.96 16.57 9.55
N LYS A 344 20.22 16.59 9.07
CA LYS A 344 20.59 16.30 7.69
C LYS A 344 20.11 14.92 7.24
N LYS A 345 20.36 13.88 8.04
CA LYS A 345 19.86 12.51 7.75
C LYS A 345 18.33 12.48 7.65
N VAL A 346 17.63 13.06 8.62
CA VAL A 346 16.16 13.11 8.64
C VAL A 346 15.61 13.80 7.40
N ILE A 347 16.11 14.99 7.04
CA ILE A 347 15.59 15.71 5.87
C ILE A 347 16.00 15.08 4.53
N MET A 348 17.06 14.27 4.50
CA MET A 348 17.43 13.45 3.35
C MET A 348 16.47 12.26 3.19
N GLU A 349 16.14 11.55 4.27
CA GLU A 349 15.12 10.49 4.27
C GLU A 349 13.72 11.03 3.91
N LEU A 350 13.40 12.25 4.34
CA LEU A 350 12.17 12.95 3.94
C LEU A 350 12.21 13.51 2.50
N GLY A 351 13.31 13.35 1.77
CA GLY A 351 13.44 13.80 0.38
C GLY A 351 13.50 15.33 0.20
N TRP A 352 13.84 16.08 1.24
CA TRP A 352 14.00 17.54 1.16
C TRP A 352 15.32 17.93 0.51
N ILE A 353 16.35 17.08 0.66
CA ILE A 353 17.67 17.23 0.04
C ILE A 353 18.12 15.91 -0.58
N ASP A 354 18.97 15.98 -1.60
CA ASP A 354 19.68 14.80 -2.12
C ASP A 354 20.94 14.46 -1.30
N ASP A 355 21.66 13.41 -1.71
CA ASP A 355 22.91 12.93 -1.12
C ASP A 355 24.03 14.00 -1.13
N LYS A 356 23.98 14.93 -2.09
CA LYS A 356 24.88 16.09 -2.20
C LYS A 356 24.42 17.31 -1.41
N GLY A 357 23.28 17.23 -0.72
CA GLY A 357 22.72 18.33 0.08
C GLY A 357 21.95 19.37 -0.75
N LYS A 358 21.62 19.09 -2.01
CA LYS A 358 20.85 19.99 -2.86
C LYS A 358 19.37 19.93 -2.48
N ILE A 359 18.79 21.09 -2.19
CA ILE A 359 17.38 21.23 -1.79
C ILE A 359 16.42 20.90 -2.95
N ASN A 360 15.39 20.13 -2.65
CA ASN A 360 14.31 19.76 -3.56
C ASN A 360 13.35 20.95 -3.80
N VAL A 361 13.70 21.79 -4.76
CA VAL A 361 12.92 23.00 -5.13
C VAL A 361 11.62 22.70 -5.86
N GLN A 362 11.28 21.43 -6.12
CA GLN A 362 9.97 21.06 -6.64
C GLN A 362 8.87 21.17 -5.57
N ILE A 363 9.26 21.19 -4.29
CA ILE A 363 8.35 21.45 -3.17
C ILE A 363 8.29 22.97 -2.93
N PRO A 364 7.13 23.63 -3.12
CA PRO A 364 7.03 25.09 -3.04
C PRO A 364 7.52 25.68 -1.71
N ALA A 365 7.17 25.06 -0.58
CA ALA A 365 7.61 25.51 0.73
C ALA A 365 9.14 25.40 0.92
N LEU A 366 9.79 24.37 0.35
CA LEU A 366 11.26 24.24 0.38
C LEU A 366 11.94 25.25 -0.56
N LYS A 367 11.33 25.57 -1.71
CA LYS A 367 11.82 26.62 -2.61
C LYS A 367 11.83 27.98 -1.92
N ILE A 368 10.74 28.33 -1.23
CA ILE A 368 10.65 29.57 -0.43
C ILE A 368 11.70 29.56 0.68
N ALA A 369 11.80 28.48 1.44
CA ALA A 369 12.77 28.37 2.53
C ALA A 369 14.23 28.45 2.05
N LYS A 370 14.53 27.88 0.88
CA LYS A 370 15.85 28.01 0.23
C LYS A 370 16.17 29.47 -0.09
N ALA A 371 15.24 30.20 -0.70
CA ALA A 371 15.47 31.62 -1.04
C ALA A 371 15.73 32.47 0.22
N ALA A 372 15.00 32.20 1.30
CA ALA A 372 15.22 32.84 2.60
C ALA A 372 16.60 32.46 3.17
N LEU A 373 16.99 31.19 3.11
CA LEU A 373 18.29 30.71 3.59
C LEU A 373 19.46 31.33 2.82
N ASP A 374 19.38 31.37 1.49
CA ASP A 374 20.40 31.99 0.62
C ASP A 374 20.59 33.47 1.01
N SER A 375 19.48 34.17 1.29
CA SER A 375 19.50 35.58 1.73
C SER A 375 20.15 35.76 3.10
N GLU A 376 19.86 34.88 4.07
CA GLU A 376 20.48 34.90 5.41
C GLU A 376 22.00 34.68 5.35
N ILE A 377 22.45 33.74 4.51
CA ILE A 377 23.88 33.42 4.35
C ILE A 377 24.61 34.58 3.69
N PHE A 378 24.06 35.12 2.60
CA PHE A 378 24.63 36.27 1.91
C PHE A 378 24.77 37.50 2.84
N ALA A 379 23.79 37.72 3.71
CA ALA A 379 23.84 38.79 4.70
C ALA A 379 24.90 38.55 5.80
N ARG A 380 25.17 37.30 6.18
CA ARG A 380 26.25 36.94 7.13
C ARG A 380 27.63 37.16 6.52
N ASP A 381 27.82 36.78 5.27
CA ASP A 381 29.12 36.93 4.58
C ASP A 381 29.51 38.40 4.41
N ARG A 382 28.55 39.30 4.16
CA ARG A 382 28.79 40.75 4.14
C ARG A 382 29.14 41.37 5.50
N LYS A 383 28.77 40.73 6.61
CA LYS A 383 29.06 41.21 7.98
C LYS A 383 30.39 40.70 8.55
N SER A 384 31.09 39.79 7.84
CA SER A 384 32.39 39.23 8.25
C SER A 384 33.62 39.67 7.42
N PRO A 385 33.78 40.91 6.92
CA PRO A 385 34.94 41.27 6.10
C PRO A 385 36.27 41.43 6.90
N HIS A 386 36.30 41.28 8.22
CA HIS A 386 37.49 41.52 9.06
C HIS A 386 38.14 40.29 9.70
N ARG A 387 38.05 39.11 9.08
CA ARG A 387 38.88 37.95 9.48
C ARG A 387 39.59 37.30 8.30
N ARG A 388 40.23 38.10 7.46
CA ARG A 388 41.36 37.68 6.62
C ARG A 388 42.30 38.86 6.45
N SER A 389 43.24 38.98 7.38
CA SER A 389 44.55 39.60 7.19
C SER A 389 45.52 38.86 8.11
#